data_AF-A0A1I8B338-F1
#
_entry.id   AF-A0A1I8B338-F1
#
_cell.length_a   1.000
_cell.length_b   1.000
_cell.length_c   1.000
_cell.angle_alpha   90.00
_cell.angle_beta   90.00
_cell.angle_gamma   90.00
#
_symmetry.space_group_name_H-M   'P 1'
#
loop_
_entity.id
_entity.type
_entity.pdbx_description
1 polymer ?
#
loop_
_entity_poly.entity_id
_entity_poly.type
_entity_poly.pdbx_seq_one_letter_code
_entity_poly.pdbx_strand_id
1 'polypeptide(L)'
;MQSGRRRALLSLLNIITEDLQIEELKSITEAKILIPILIKFNKSGDLQFTAKEVDFHDAVEFIKEEMGECFVECLHPDLADRGDQHAMECFLLALIYVIRIKHDEKFLGLCKRLEDHDNEQIAWMIEKLDSFGHFSIIPFHELLPSLNDKENTNPAVLCTPLRTISEANISRSWKTPLSCERRRPCITTFDESPVNKVLGSPRGEDVSRIYALRQEVKRLKEFAASLGREKDHLDDLCISQSKEINKLTAQNSKLQDRVSFLKSQSERVIPLEDKVMLLEYENAQFSKNLIAEKNKNAKNEATISEIMFQRDEALQKVDLLVDQLEHLHNEYEKALKRGNDELLMHEQSRKRLLASEQKWSTEFFALEAKLSEAYTALEKEREMKSGKAELKEYEKDDHTFFLNQCLEKTEDDKRKLQLDLVGKDEEISRLNELIEKRGKIIADLTPYMSECMKLKREVGEYKLDSKIQSARLFNKNTQDFFFNNDKLNKIESLNREPVFLFGKPINSANVDGKSQSKGIFVDI
;
A
#
# COMPACT_ATOMS: atom_id res chain seq x y z
N MET A 1 15.48 -24.75 -39.21
CA MET A 1 15.72 -23.30 -39.23
C MET A 1 14.55 -22.67 -38.49
N GLN A 2 14.80 -21.91 -37.42
CA GLN A 2 13.73 -21.16 -36.76
C GLN A 2 13.26 -20.07 -37.73
N SER A 3 11.96 -19.84 -37.85
CA SER A 3 11.46 -18.75 -38.69
C SER A 3 12.02 -17.41 -38.17
N GLY A 4 12.33 -16.48 -39.07
CA GLY A 4 12.96 -15.19 -38.70
C GLY A 4 12.19 -14.44 -37.61
N ARG A 5 10.86 -14.62 -37.56
CA ARG A 5 9.96 -14.04 -36.55
C ARG A 5 10.10 -14.64 -35.17
N ARG A 6 10.26 -15.97 -35.07
CA ARG A 6 10.49 -16.65 -33.78
C ARG A 6 11.85 -16.29 -33.20
N ARG A 7 12.86 -16.18 -34.07
CA ARG A 7 14.18 -15.70 -33.69
C ARG A 7 14.10 -14.28 -33.14
N ALA A 8 13.44 -13.37 -33.85
CA ALA A 8 13.27 -11.99 -33.41
C ALA A 8 12.51 -11.87 -32.08
N LEU A 9 11.47 -12.69 -31.87
CA LEU A 9 10.75 -12.78 -30.60
C LEU A 9 11.68 -13.22 -29.45
N LEU A 10 12.51 -14.25 -29.68
CA LEU A 10 13.49 -14.72 -28.70
C LEU A 10 14.56 -13.66 -28.41
N SER A 11 15.07 -12.96 -29.44
CA SER A 11 16.02 -11.85 -29.28
C SER A 11 15.45 -10.74 -28.39
N LEU A 12 14.17 -10.38 -28.59
CA LEU A 12 13.51 -9.38 -27.76
C LEU A 12 13.34 -9.84 -26.30
N LEU A 13 13.01 -11.12 -26.09
CA LEU A 13 12.94 -11.69 -24.75
C LEU A 13 14.32 -11.74 -24.08
N ASN A 14 15.39 -11.99 -24.84
CA ASN A 14 16.76 -11.98 -24.33
C ASN A 14 17.23 -10.59 -23.88
N ILE A 15 16.77 -9.53 -24.53
CA ILE A 15 16.96 -8.14 -24.07
C ILE A 15 16.27 -7.92 -22.72
N ILE A 16 15.06 -8.47 -22.55
CA ILE A 16 14.31 -8.37 -21.30
C ILE A 16 15.01 -9.15 -20.18
N THR A 17 15.56 -10.34 -20.45
CA THR A 17 16.35 -11.09 -19.46
C THR A 17 17.65 -10.39 -19.11
N GLU A 18 18.30 -9.73 -20.07
CA GLU A 18 19.52 -8.95 -19.83
C GLU A 18 19.27 -7.84 -18.79
N ASP A 19 18.17 -7.10 -18.95
CA ASP A 19 17.77 -6.04 -18.00
C ASP A 19 17.45 -6.58 -16.60
N LEU A 20 17.06 -7.85 -16.51
CA LEU A 20 16.79 -8.55 -15.26
C LEU A 20 18.00 -9.31 -14.70
N GLN A 21 19.14 -9.28 -15.40
CA GLN A 21 20.34 -10.05 -15.07
C GLN A 21 20.08 -11.56 -14.98
N ILE A 22 19.17 -12.08 -15.82
CA ILE A 22 18.87 -13.52 -15.97
C ILE A 22 19.75 -14.08 -17.10
N GLU A 23 20.13 -15.36 -17.00
CA GLU A 23 20.86 -16.05 -18.05
C GLU A 23 20.08 -16.04 -19.38
N GLU A 24 20.80 -15.90 -20.49
CA GLU A 24 20.22 -15.83 -21.82
C GLU A 24 19.36 -17.08 -22.14
N LEU A 25 18.16 -16.86 -22.68
CA LEU A 25 17.26 -17.95 -23.03
C LEU A 25 17.75 -18.63 -24.31
N LYS A 26 17.93 -19.94 -24.24
CA LYS A 26 18.35 -20.78 -25.39
C LYS A 26 17.16 -21.24 -26.21
N SER A 27 15.95 -21.20 -25.63
CA SER A 27 14.71 -21.56 -26.32
C SER A 27 13.49 -20.84 -25.74
N ILE A 28 12.42 -20.78 -26.52
CA ILE A 28 11.15 -20.19 -26.09
C ILE A 28 10.49 -21.02 -24.96
N THR A 29 10.81 -22.31 -24.86
CA THR A 29 10.32 -23.15 -23.75
C THR A 29 10.87 -22.69 -22.40
N GLU A 30 12.08 -22.10 -22.36
CA GLU A 30 12.66 -21.51 -21.15
C GLU A 30 12.00 -20.16 -20.81
N ALA A 31 11.41 -19.47 -21.80
CA ALA A 31 10.74 -18.19 -21.62
C ALA A 31 9.45 -18.27 -20.78
N LYS A 32 8.99 -19.47 -20.38
CA LYS A 32 7.87 -19.63 -19.43
C LYS A 32 8.11 -18.85 -18.13
N ILE A 33 9.37 -18.77 -17.68
CA ILE A 33 9.75 -18.02 -16.47
C ILE A 33 9.45 -16.51 -16.58
N LEU A 34 9.32 -15.99 -17.80
CA LEU A 34 9.08 -14.57 -18.05
C LEU A 34 7.61 -14.18 -17.97
N ILE A 35 6.66 -15.11 -18.04
CA ILE A 35 5.22 -14.81 -18.00
C ILE A 35 4.82 -13.97 -16.77
N PRO A 36 5.15 -14.37 -15.52
CA PRO A 36 4.82 -13.57 -14.34
C PRO A 36 5.50 -12.18 -14.36
N ILE A 37 6.70 -12.11 -14.93
CA ILE A 37 7.50 -10.88 -15.04
C ILE A 37 6.86 -9.92 -16.06
N LEU A 38 6.47 -10.42 -17.23
CA LEU A 38 5.80 -9.64 -18.27
C LEU A 38 4.42 -9.15 -17.83
N ILE A 39 3.67 -9.96 -17.08
CA ILE A 39 2.38 -9.53 -16.49
C ILE A 39 2.61 -8.41 -15.48
N LYS A 40 3.61 -8.53 -14.61
CA LYS A 40 3.93 -7.46 -13.65
C LYS A 40 4.42 -6.20 -14.37
N PHE A 41 5.28 -6.34 -15.38
CA PHE A 41 5.76 -5.24 -16.19
C PHE A 41 4.61 -4.51 -16.89
N ASN A 42 3.62 -5.25 -17.41
CA ASN A 42 2.41 -4.64 -17.96
C ASN A 42 1.58 -3.86 -16.92
N LYS A 43 1.53 -4.33 -15.66
CA LYS A 43 0.77 -3.68 -14.57
C LYS A 43 1.47 -2.45 -13.98
N SER A 44 2.78 -2.53 -13.70
CA SER A 44 3.54 -1.46 -13.04
C SER A 44 4.26 -0.54 -14.02
N GLY A 45 4.49 -1.00 -15.24
CA GLY A 45 5.42 -0.38 -16.18
C GLY A 45 6.88 -0.63 -15.84
N ASP A 46 7.24 -1.23 -14.71
CA ASP A 46 8.63 -1.41 -14.29
C ASP A 46 9.04 -2.88 -14.29
N LEU A 47 10.18 -3.17 -14.93
CA LEU A 47 10.72 -4.51 -15.05
C LEU A 47 11.31 -4.94 -13.70
N GLN A 48 10.67 -5.92 -13.05
CA GLN A 48 11.09 -6.42 -11.74
C GLN A 48 10.97 -7.94 -11.72
N PHE A 49 12.00 -8.61 -11.21
CA PHE A 49 11.96 -10.05 -11.00
C PHE A 49 10.82 -10.44 -10.04
N THR A 50 10.12 -11.53 -10.35
CA THR A 50 9.04 -12.08 -9.53
C THR A 50 9.16 -13.58 -9.41
N ALA A 51 9.20 -14.08 -8.18
CA ALA A 51 9.21 -15.52 -7.89
C ALA A 51 7.80 -16.13 -7.79
N LYS A 52 6.75 -15.40 -8.23
CA LYS A 52 5.37 -15.89 -8.16
C LYS A 52 5.13 -16.83 -9.33
N GLU A 53 4.73 -18.07 -9.03
CA GLU A 53 4.21 -18.97 -10.05
C GLU A 53 2.89 -18.40 -10.58
N VAL A 54 2.85 -18.22 -11.90
CA VAL A 54 1.68 -17.77 -12.64
C VAL A 54 1.54 -18.75 -13.79
N ASP A 55 0.36 -19.33 -13.93
CA ASP A 55 0.08 -20.28 -15.01
C ASP A 55 -0.38 -19.56 -16.29
N PHE A 56 -0.56 -20.29 -17.39
CA PHE A 56 -1.03 -19.68 -18.63
C PHE A 56 -2.50 -19.26 -18.55
N HIS A 57 -3.28 -19.81 -17.61
CA HIS A 57 -4.68 -19.42 -17.41
C HIS A 57 -4.78 -18.03 -16.78
N ASP A 58 -3.97 -17.74 -15.77
CA ASP A 58 -3.79 -16.41 -15.19
C ASP A 58 -3.34 -15.40 -16.26
N ALA A 59 -2.46 -15.83 -17.20
CA ALA A 59 -2.03 -15.00 -18.32
C ALA A 59 -3.17 -14.72 -19.31
N VAL A 60 -4.03 -15.70 -19.60
CA VAL A 60 -5.24 -15.49 -20.41
C VAL A 60 -6.18 -14.51 -19.74
N GLU A 61 -6.49 -14.67 -18.45
CA GLU A 61 -7.37 -13.75 -17.73
C GLU A 61 -6.81 -12.32 -17.77
N PHE A 62 -5.51 -12.17 -17.53
CA PHE A 62 -4.86 -10.87 -17.64
C PHE A 62 -4.98 -10.26 -19.05
N ILE A 63 -4.61 -11.00 -20.10
CA ILE A 63 -4.71 -10.48 -21.48
C ILE A 63 -6.16 -10.18 -21.85
N LYS A 64 -7.11 -10.98 -21.36
CA LYS A 64 -8.55 -10.80 -21.59
C LYS A 64 -9.07 -9.51 -20.95
N GLU A 65 -8.62 -9.19 -19.73
CA GLU A 65 -8.95 -7.93 -19.06
C GLU A 65 -8.43 -6.72 -19.85
N GLU A 66 -7.24 -6.83 -20.43
CA GLU A 66 -6.57 -5.71 -21.10
C GLU A 66 -6.96 -5.52 -22.57
N MET A 67 -7.23 -6.62 -23.28
CA MET A 67 -7.41 -6.62 -24.74
C MET A 67 -8.80 -7.09 -25.18
N GLY A 68 -9.62 -7.64 -24.27
CA GLY A 68 -10.98 -8.13 -24.55
C GLY A 68 -11.06 -9.62 -24.92
N GLU A 69 -12.28 -10.16 -24.92
CA GLU A 69 -12.53 -11.61 -25.08
C GLU A 69 -12.09 -12.15 -26.45
N CYS A 70 -12.30 -11.40 -27.53
CA CYS A 70 -11.97 -11.83 -28.88
C CYS A 70 -10.45 -11.96 -29.11
N PHE A 71 -9.63 -11.23 -28.35
CA PHE A 71 -8.17 -11.25 -28.51
C PHE A 71 -7.57 -12.57 -27.99
N VAL A 72 -8.18 -13.16 -26.96
CA VAL A 72 -7.68 -14.38 -26.31
C VAL A 72 -8.29 -15.67 -26.88
N GLU A 73 -9.25 -15.58 -27.79
CA GLU A 73 -10.00 -16.74 -28.33
C GLU A 73 -9.10 -17.77 -29.04
N CYS A 74 -7.97 -17.32 -29.59
CA CYS A 74 -6.96 -18.19 -30.22
C CYS A 74 -5.76 -18.52 -29.32
N LEU A 75 -5.78 -18.13 -28.04
CA LEU A 75 -4.76 -18.49 -27.07
C LEU A 75 -5.17 -19.79 -26.36
N HIS A 76 -4.29 -20.79 -26.42
CA HIS A 76 -4.57 -22.13 -25.88
C HIS A 76 -3.70 -22.40 -24.65
N PRO A 77 -4.15 -22.03 -23.43
CA PRO A 77 -3.36 -22.16 -22.21
C PRO A 77 -3.00 -23.63 -21.91
N ASP A 78 -3.92 -24.56 -22.14
CA ASP A 78 -3.67 -26.00 -21.95
C ASP A 78 -2.55 -26.54 -22.84
N LEU A 79 -2.38 -26.01 -24.06
CA LEU A 79 -1.30 -26.42 -24.95
C LEU A 79 0.03 -25.82 -24.50
N ALA A 80 0.02 -24.56 -24.10
CA ALA A 80 1.21 -23.89 -23.58
C ALA A 80 1.71 -24.52 -22.27
N ASP A 81 0.82 -24.91 -21.35
CA ASP A 81 1.18 -25.61 -20.12
C ASP A 81 1.77 -27.00 -20.36
N ARG A 82 1.35 -27.67 -21.45
CA ARG A 82 1.94 -28.93 -21.92
C ARG A 82 3.27 -28.75 -22.67
N GLY A 83 3.76 -27.52 -22.78
CA GLY A 83 5.04 -27.19 -23.42
C GLY A 83 4.97 -27.05 -24.94
N ASP A 84 3.79 -26.84 -25.53
CA ASP A 84 3.67 -26.53 -26.95
C ASP A 84 4.33 -25.18 -27.27
N GLN A 85 5.38 -25.22 -28.07
CA GLN A 85 6.19 -24.03 -28.37
C GLN A 85 5.39 -22.95 -29.08
N HIS A 86 4.52 -23.33 -30.01
CA HIS A 86 3.74 -22.35 -30.76
C HIS A 86 2.73 -21.64 -29.86
N ALA A 87 2.03 -22.37 -29.00
CA ALA A 87 1.14 -21.77 -28.02
C ALA A 87 1.89 -20.80 -27.09
N MET A 88 3.07 -21.18 -26.59
CA MET A 88 3.91 -20.30 -25.76
C MET A 88 4.36 -19.02 -26.50
N GLU A 89 4.75 -19.14 -27.77
CA GLU A 89 5.11 -18.00 -28.62
C GLU A 89 3.94 -17.01 -28.75
N CYS A 90 2.72 -17.52 -28.98
CA CYS A 90 1.51 -16.70 -29.07
C CYS A 90 1.24 -15.93 -27.77
N PHE A 91 1.41 -16.58 -26.61
CA PHE A 91 1.28 -15.91 -25.30
C PHE A 91 2.31 -14.81 -25.09
N LEU A 92 3.57 -15.08 -25.42
CA LEU A 92 4.65 -14.11 -25.26
C LEU A 92 4.46 -12.91 -26.18
N LEU A 93 4.07 -13.15 -27.44
CA LEU A 93 3.75 -12.09 -28.40
C LEU A 93 2.54 -11.27 -27.93
N ALA A 94 1.49 -11.91 -27.42
CA ALA A 94 0.33 -11.23 -26.85
C ALA A 94 0.72 -10.32 -25.68
N LEU A 95 1.51 -10.82 -24.73
CA LEU A 95 1.98 -10.02 -23.58
C LEU A 95 2.88 -8.86 -24.00
N ILE A 96 3.74 -9.06 -25.00
CA ILE A 96 4.57 -7.99 -25.59
C ILE A 96 3.70 -6.94 -26.27
N TYR A 97 2.64 -7.35 -26.96
CA TYR A 97 1.71 -6.41 -27.57
C TYR A 97 0.96 -5.58 -26.52
N VAL A 98 0.58 -6.17 -25.39
CA VAL A 98 0.03 -5.39 -24.25
C VAL A 98 1.06 -4.36 -23.75
N ILE A 99 2.35 -4.71 -23.71
CA ILE A 99 3.42 -3.76 -23.32
C ILE A 99 3.47 -2.60 -24.32
N ARG A 100 3.39 -2.89 -25.63
CA ARG A 100 3.33 -1.84 -26.65
C ARG A 100 2.14 -0.92 -26.42
N ILE A 101 0.95 -1.47 -26.11
CA ILE A 101 -0.28 -0.68 -25.96
C ILE A 101 -0.21 0.22 -24.72
N LYS A 102 0.33 -0.29 -23.61
CA LYS A 102 0.34 0.42 -22.32
C LYS A 102 1.58 1.27 -22.06
N HIS A 103 2.73 0.82 -22.56
CA HIS A 103 4.06 1.34 -22.24
C HIS A 103 4.88 1.54 -23.52
N ASP A 104 4.30 2.21 -24.52
CA ASP A 104 4.88 2.39 -25.86
C ASP A 104 6.33 2.93 -25.83
N GLU A 105 6.63 3.92 -24.98
CA GLU A 105 7.99 4.45 -24.84
C GLU A 105 9.01 3.39 -24.37
N LYS A 106 8.60 2.51 -23.45
CA LYS A 106 9.46 1.43 -22.94
C LYS A 106 9.61 0.32 -23.97
N PHE A 107 8.53 -0.01 -24.69
CA PHE A 107 8.57 -0.95 -25.81
C PHE A 107 9.52 -0.47 -26.92
N LEU A 108 9.41 0.79 -27.34
CA LEU A 108 10.33 1.41 -28.31
C LEU A 108 11.78 1.42 -27.81
N GLY A 109 12.00 1.59 -26.50
CA GLY A 109 13.31 1.46 -25.87
C GLY A 109 13.93 0.07 -26.03
N LEU A 110 13.12 -1.00 -25.87
CA LEU A 110 13.54 -2.38 -26.10
C LEU A 110 13.84 -2.64 -27.58
N CYS A 111 12.96 -2.19 -28.49
CA CYS A 111 13.15 -2.39 -29.93
C CYS A 111 14.41 -1.71 -30.48
N LYS A 112 14.83 -0.56 -29.92
CA LYS A 112 16.07 0.13 -30.33
C LYS A 112 17.35 -0.67 -30.06
N ARG A 113 17.30 -1.69 -29.20
CA ARG A 113 18.43 -2.55 -28.86
C ARG A 113 18.48 -3.82 -29.71
N LEU A 114 17.43 -4.11 -30.49
CA LEU A 114 17.43 -5.23 -31.43
C LEU A 114 18.30 -4.93 -32.64
N GLU A 115 18.85 -5.99 -33.24
CA GLU A 115 19.42 -5.92 -34.59
C GLU A 115 18.36 -5.47 -35.60
N ASP A 116 18.75 -4.72 -36.63
CA ASP A 116 17.83 -4.15 -37.63
C ASP A 116 16.86 -5.18 -38.22
N HIS A 117 17.36 -6.38 -38.54
CA HIS A 117 16.53 -7.46 -39.08
C HIS A 117 15.48 -7.97 -38.08
N ASP A 118 15.85 -8.15 -36.81
CA ASP A 118 14.92 -8.61 -35.78
C ASP A 118 13.91 -7.52 -35.41
N ASN A 119 14.35 -6.25 -35.38
CA ASN A 119 13.48 -5.11 -35.20
C ASN A 119 12.43 -5.01 -36.32
N GLU A 120 12.82 -5.21 -37.59
CA GLU A 120 11.87 -5.27 -38.72
C GLU A 120 10.83 -6.38 -38.56
N GLN A 121 11.24 -7.58 -38.10
CA GLN A 121 10.30 -8.68 -37.86
C GLN A 121 9.34 -8.39 -36.70
N ILE A 122 9.82 -7.83 -35.59
CA ILE A 122 8.97 -7.40 -34.47
C ILE A 122 8.00 -6.31 -34.93
N ALA A 123 8.49 -5.27 -35.60
CA ALA A 123 7.69 -4.16 -36.10
C ALA A 123 6.57 -4.65 -37.03
N TRP A 124 6.89 -5.58 -37.94
CA TRP A 124 5.89 -6.19 -38.82
C TRP A 124 4.81 -6.95 -38.04
N MET A 125 5.19 -7.74 -37.02
CA MET A 125 4.21 -8.47 -36.20
C MET A 125 3.30 -7.52 -35.43
N ILE A 126 3.85 -6.43 -34.89
CA ILE A 126 3.09 -5.40 -34.17
C ILE A 126 2.18 -4.61 -35.13
N GLU A 127 2.66 -4.21 -36.31
CA GLU A 127 1.84 -3.52 -37.31
C GLU A 127 0.66 -4.39 -37.76
N LYS A 128 0.88 -5.70 -37.89
CA LYS A 128 -0.21 -6.64 -38.15
C LYS A 128 -1.19 -6.70 -37.00
N LEU A 129 -0.73 -6.78 -35.75
CA LEU A 129 -1.60 -6.75 -34.58
C LEU A 129 -2.39 -5.43 -34.48
N ASP A 130 -1.78 -4.30 -34.81
CA ASP A 130 -2.43 -2.98 -34.89
C ASP A 130 -3.52 -2.92 -35.97
N SER A 131 -3.32 -3.63 -37.08
CA SER A 131 -4.31 -3.72 -38.15
C SER A 131 -5.56 -4.50 -37.75
N PHE A 132 -5.46 -5.35 -36.72
CA PHE A 132 -6.60 -6.02 -36.10
C PHE A 132 -7.08 -5.17 -34.91
N GLY A 133 -8.21 -4.48 -35.08
CA GLY A 133 -8.80 -3.70 -33.97
C GLY A 133 -9.11 -4.57 -32.75
N HIS A 134 -9.19 -3.97 -31.56
CA HIS A 134 -9.35 -4.61 -30.23
C HIS A 134 -10.47 -5.65 -30.09
N PHE A 135 -11.44 -5.69 -31.02
CA PHE A 135 -12.58 -6.61 -31.01
C PHE A 135 -12.51 -7.70 -32.09
N SER A 136 -11.34 -7.91 -32.69
CA SER A 136 -11.14 -8.90 -33.75
C SER A 136 -10.43 -10.13 -33.21
N ILE A 137 -10.82 -11.31 -33.72
CA ILE A 137 -10.08 -12.56 -33.48
C ILE A 137 -8.71 -12.44 -34.16
N ILE A 138 -7.64 -12.64 -33.39
CA ILE A 138 -6.27 -12.51 -33.89
C ILE A 138 -5.79 -13.84 -34.51
N PRO A 139 -5.42 -13.85 -35.80
CA PRO A 139 -4.88 -15.05 -36.44
C PRO A 139 -3.39 -15.22 -36.10
N PHE A 140 -3.08 -15.60 -34.86
CA PHE A 140 -1.69 -15.78 -34.40
C PHE A 140 -0.88 -16.77 -35.27
N HIS A 141 -1.55 -17.74 -35.91
CA HIS A 141 -0.95 -18.68 -36.85
C HIS A 141 -0.37 -18.00 -38.10
N GLU A 142 -0.90 -16.84 -38.54
CA GLU A 142 -0.34 -16.07 -39.67
C GLU A 142 0.87 -15.23 -39.25
N LEU A 143 0.89 -14.80 -37.98
CA LEU A 143 1.98 -14.02 -37.39
C LEU A 143 3.18 -14.91 -37.08
N LEU A 144 2.92 -16.07 -36.50
CA LEU A 144 3.91 -17.05 -36.09
C LEU A 144 3.57 -18.42 -36.71
N PRO A 145 3.90 -18.67 -38.00
CA PRO A 145 3.57 -19.94 -38.64
C PRO A 145 4.18 -21.12 -37.88
N SER A 146 3.44 -22.24 -37.82
CA SER A 146 3.87 -23.46 -37.16
C SER A 146 5.08 -24.06 -37.90
N LEU A 147 6.00 -24.74 -37.19
CA LEU A 147 7.13 -25.44 -37.80
C LEU A 147 6.70 -26.51 -38.83
N ASN A 148 5.44 -26.94 -38.78
CA ASN A 148 4.86 -27.91 -39.70
C ASN A 148 4.23 -27.27 -40.96
N ASP A 149 4.08 -25.95 -40.99
CA ASP A 149 3.60 -25.22 -42.16
C ASP A 149 4.79 -24.93 -43.06
N LYS A 150 4.86 -25.62 -44.20
CA LYS A 150 5.89 -25.35 -45.22
C LYS A 150 5.81 -23.88 -45.61
N GLU A 151 6.86 -23.11 -45.29
CA GLU A 151 7.07 -21.75 -45.77
C GLU A 151 6.97 -21.75 -47.30
N ASN A 152 5.83 -21.29 -47.80
CA ASN A 152 5.60 -21.10 -49.22
C ASN A 152 5.08 -19.69 -49.42
N THR A 153 5.90 -18.69 -49.10
CA THR A 153 5.74 -17.33 -49.64
C THR A 153 7.10 -16.65 -49.71
N ASN A 154 7.52 -16.35 -50.94
CA ASN A 154 8.61 -15.42 -51.25
C ASN A 154 8.33 -14.04 -50.62
N PRO A 155 9.34 -13.32 -50.10
CA PRO A 155 9.21 -11.93 -49.70
C PRO A 155 9.41 -11.06 -50.94
N ALA A 156 8.43 -11.03 -51.83
CA ALA A 156 8.38 -10.06 -52.91
C ALA A 156 6.92 -9.78 -53.22
N VAL A 157 6.59 -8.49 -53.34
CA VAL A 157 5.24 -7.93 -53.51
C VAL A 157 4.52 -7.69 -52.17
N LEU A 158 4.77 -6.52 -51.58
CA LEU A 158 3.75 -5.55 -51.17
C LEU A 158 4.45 -4.28 -50.66
N CYS A 159 4.89 -3.47 -51.61
CA CYS A 159 5.14 -2.04 -51.39
C CYS A 159 4.30 -1.29 -52.41
N THR A 160 3.09 -0.92 -52.02
CA THR A 160 2.38 0.22 -52.62
C THR A 160 1.55 0.90 -51.53
N PRO A 161 1.61 2.23 -51.41
CA PRO A 161 1.05 2.97 -50.30
C PRO A 161 -0.47 3.10 -50.40
N LEU A 162 -1.12 3.22 -49.24
CA LEU A 162 -2.54 3.56 -49.09
C LEU A 162 -2.92 4.75 -49.98
N ARG A 163 -3.96 4.57 -50.80
CA ARG A 163 -4.83 5.65 -51.28
C ARG A 163 -6.28 5.30 -50.94
N THR A 164 -6.81 6.09 -50.01
CA THR A 164 -8.19 6.59 -49.94
C THR A 164 -9.29 5.66 -50.47
N ILE A 165 -9.98 5.02 -49.54
CA ILE A 165 -11.31 4.45 -49.73
C ILE A 165 -12.30 5.62 -49.80
N SER A 166 -12.65 6.04 -51.00
CA SER A 166 -13.90 6.76 -51.28
C SER A 166 -14.40 6.36 -52.66
N GLU A 167 -15.64 5.89 -52.70
CA GLU A 167 -16.50 5.81 -53.89
C GLU A 167 -16.06 4.89 -55.04
N ALA A 168 -16.40 3.60 -54.94
CA ALA A 168 -16.54 2.74 -56.11
C ALA A 168 -17.55 1.59 -55.87
N ASN A 169 -18.81 1.95 -55.62
CA ASN A 169 -19.93 1.04 -55.77
C ASN A 169 -20.98 1.75 -56.64
N ILE A 170 -20.84 1.65 -57.96
CA ILE A 170 -21.92 1.79 -58.96
C ILE A 170 -21.34 1.29 -60.30
N SER A 171 -22.14 0.50 -61.02
CA SER A 171 -21.96 0.05 -62.41
C SER A 171 -21.21 -1.27 -62.65
N ARG A 172 -21.82 -2.40 -62.27
CA ARG A 172 -21.76 -3.60 -63.13
C ARG A 172 -22.93 -3.53 -64.12
N SER A 173 -22.63 -2.96 -65.29
CA SER A 173 -23.53 -2.90 -66.43
C SER A 173 -23.90 -4.31 -66.90
N TRP A 174 -25.18 -4.50 -67.12
CA TRP A 174 -25.78 -5.69 -67.71
C TRP A 174 -25.21 -5.89 -69.12
N LYS A 175 -24.58 -7.05 -69.37
CA LYS A 175 -24.26 -7.46 -70.73
C LYS A 175 -25.55 -7.89 -71.41
N THR A 176 -25.89 -7.19 -72.47
CA THR A 176 -26.91 -7.51 -73.48
C THR A 176 -26.88 -8.99 -73.89
N PRO A 177 -28.04 -9.66 -74.08
CA PRO A 177 -28.09 -10.98 -74.70
C PRO A 177 -27.69 -10.86 -76.18
N LEU A 178 -26.83 -11.77 -76.61
CA LEU A 178 -26.44 -11.94 -78.01
C LEU A 178 -27.68 -12.05 -78.91
N SER A 179 -27.64 -11.26 -79.98
CA SER A 179 -28.62 -11.20 -81.05
C SER A 179 -28.96 -12.57 -81.63
N CYS A 180 -30.26 -12.87 -81.72
CA CYS A 180 -30.81 -13.96 -82.50
C CYS A 180 -30.34 -13.86 -83.97
N GLU A 181 -29.55 -14.84 -84.42
CA GLU A 181 -29.31 -15.06 -85.84
C GLU A 181 -30.64 -15.34 -86.53
N ARG A 182 -31.05 -14.41 -87.40
CA ARG A 182 -32.06 -14.64 -88.44
C ARG A 182 -31.59 -15.78 -89.33
N ARG A 183 -32.07 -17.00 -89.08
CA ARG A 183 -32.04 -18.08 -90.07
C ARG A 183 -32.87 -17.64 -91.27
N ARG A 184 -32.17 -17.34 -92.38
CA ARG A 184 -32.76 -17.27 -93.72
C ARG A 184 -33.40 -18.62 -94.03
N PRO A 185 -34.56 -18.68 -94.71
CA PRO A 185 -35.04 -19.94 -95.24
C PRO A 185 -34.10 -20.38 -96.35
N CYS A 186 -33.37 -21.48 -96.12
CA CYS A 186 -32.72 -22.22 -97.18
C CYS A 186 -33.81 -22.73 -98.13
N ILE A 187 -33.90 -22.12 -99.30
CA ILE A 187 -34.53 -22.71 -100.48
C ILE A 187 -33.65 -23.91 -100.84
N THR A 188 -33.96 -25.07 -100.26
CA THR A 188 -33.43 -26.33 -100.75
C THR A 188 -34.24 -26.73 -101.96
N THR A 189 -33.53 -26.82 -103.07
CA THR A 189 -33.94 -27.36 -104.37
C THR A 189 -34.81 -28.59 -104.24
N PHE A 190 -35.87 -28.62 -105.05
CA PHE A 190 -36.73 -29.78 -105.27
C PHE A 190 -35.87 -30.97 -105.69
N ASP A 191 -35.74 -31.95 -104.79
CA ASP A 191 -35.26 -33.27 -105.11
C ASP A 191 -36.39 -34.08 -105.74
N GLU A 192 -36.06 -34.70 -106.85
CA GLU A 192 -36.95 -35.39 -107.77
C GLU A 192 -37.57 -36.62 -107.11
N SER A 193 -38.91 -36.68 -107.06
CA SER A 193 -39.66 -37.89 -106.71
C SER A 193 -40.70 -38.18 -107.81
N PRO A 194 -40.92 -39.45 -108.18
CA PRO A 194 -41.44 -39.82 -109.50
C PRO A 194 -42.97 -39.77 -109.52
N VAL A 195 -43.54 -38.58 -109.71
CA VAL A 195 -44.98 -38.40 -109.96
C VAL A 195 -45.26 -37.60 -111.24
N ASN A 196 -44.22 -37.32 -112.04
CA ASN A 196 -44.40 -36.69 -113.36
C ASN A 196 -44.62 -37.73 -114.47
N LYS A 197 -45.67 -38.55 -114.35
CA LYS A 197 -46.23 -39.33 -115.48
C LYS A 197 -47.75 -39.51 -115.40
N VAL A 198 -48.51 -38.51 -114.98
CA VAL A 198 -49.93 -38.35 -115.39
C VAL A 198 -50.28 -36.85 -115.42
N LEU A 199 -49.60 -36.08 -116.26
CA LEU A 199 -50.04 -34.72 -116.63
C LEU A 199 -50.82 -34.81 -117.93
N GLY A 200 -52.12 -35.05 -117.79
CA GLY A 200 -53.07 -35.13 -118.92
C GLY A 200 -54.52 -35.33 -118.49
N SER A 201 -54.88 -35.05 -117.23
CA SER A 201 -56.26 -35.11 -116.73
C SER A 201 -56.45 -34.12 -115.58
N PRO A 202 -57.59 -33.40 -115.51
CA PRO A 202 -57.91 -32.47 -114.42
C PRO A 202 -57.79 -33.07 -113.01
N ARG A 203 -57.88 -34.40 -112.88
CA ARG A 203 -57.73 -35.12 -111.60
C ARG A 203 -56.28 -35.24 -111.09
N GLY A 204 -55.26 -35.09 -111.94
CA GLY A 204 -53.85 -35.27 -111.55
C GLY A 204 -53.26 -34.06 -110.81
N GLU A 205 -53.62 -32.84 -111.22
CA GLU A 205 -53.21 -31.59 -110.55
C GLU A 205 -53.84 -31.47 -109.16
N ASP A 206 -55.10 -31.90 -109.02
CA ASP A 206 -55.79 -31.93 -107.72
C ASP A 206 -55.10 -32.85 -106.72
N VAL A 207 -54.59 -34.00 -107.15
CA VAL A 207 -53.85 -34.94 -106.28
C VAL A 207 -52.52 -34.35 -105.80
N SER A 208 -51.76 -33.70 -106.69
CA SER A 208 -50.51 -33.01 -106.33
C SER A 208 -50.76 -31.85 -105.38
N ARG A 209 -51.84 -31.08 -105.60
CA ARG A 209 -52.26 -29.98 -104.73
C ARG A 209 -52.69 -30.48 -103.35
N ILE A 210 -53.45 -31.57 -103.29
CA ILE A 210 -53.86 -32.22 -102.04
C ILE A 210 -52.64 -32.74 -101.28
N TYR A 211 -51.67 -33.34 -101.96
CA TYR A 211 -50.44 -33.83 -101.32
C TYR A 211 -49.60 -32.67 -100.74
N ALA A 212 -49.43 -31.57 -101.48
CA ALA A 212 -48.73 -30.38 -101.01
C ALA A 212 -49.44 -29.75 -99.79
N LEU A 213 -50.76 -29.62 -99.83
CA LEU A 213 -51.56 -29.12 -98.70
C LEU A 213 -51.45 -30.03 -97.48
N ARG A 214 -51.39 -31.35 -97.65
CA ARG A 214 -51.19 -32.29 -96.54
C ARG A 214 -49.82 -32.12 -95.87
N GLN A 215 -48.77 -31.94 -96.66
CA GLN A 215 -47.43 -31.69 -96.13
C GLN A 215 -47.36 -30.35 -95.40
N GLU A 216 -48.02 -29.32 -95.92
CA GLU A 216 -48.07 -28.01 -95.26
C GLU A 216 -48.88 -28.06 -93.96
N VAL A 217 -50.02 -28.74 -93.92
CA VAL A 217 -50.77 -28.98 -92.68
C VAL A 217 -49.94 -29.75 -91.66
N LYS A 218 -49.10 -30.70 -92.09
CA LYS A 218 -48.19 -31.42 -91.20
C LYS A 218 -47.12 -30.49 -90.61
N ARG A 219 -46.48 -29.66 -91.44
CA ARG A 219 -45.50 -28.66 -90.99
C ARG A 219 -46.11 -27.63 -90.03
N LEU A 220 -47.31 -27.14 -90.33
CA LEU A 220 -48.03 -26.20 -89.46
C LEU A 220 -48.39 -26.83 -88.11
N LYS A 221 -48.75 -28.11 -88.07
CA LYS A 221 -48.97 -28.84 -86.81
C LYS A 221 -47.69 -29.00 -85.99
N GLU A 222 -46.58 -29.34 -86.64
CA GLU A 222 -45.27 -29.45 -85.99
C GLU A 222 -44.80 -28.08 -85.46
N PHE A 223 -45.01 -27.02 -86.22
CA PHE A 223 -44.71 -25.64 -85.82
C PHE A 223 -45.58 -25.19 -84.64
N ALA A 224 -46.88 -25.44 -84.68
CA ALA A 224 -47.79 -25.16 -83.57
C ALA A 224 -47.41 -25.93 -82.29
N ALA A 225 -46.99 -27.20 -82.41
CA ALA A 225 -46.49 -27.98 -81.29
C ALA A 225 -45.16 -27.43 -80.74
N SER A 226 -44.28 -26.91 -81.60
CA SER A 226 -43.05 -26.23 -81.18
C SER A 226 -43.33 -24.95 -80.40
N LEU A 227 -44.24 -24.11 -80.91
CA LEU A 227 -44.67 -22.89 -80.23
C LEU A 227 -45.36 -23.18 -78.89
N GLY A 228 -46.13 -24.27 -78.80
CA GLY A 228 -46.73 -24.71 -77.54
C GLY A 228 -45.66 -25.01 -76.48
N ARG A 229 -44.63 -25.80 -76.83
CA ARG A 229 -43.52 -26.10 -75.92
C ARG A 229 -42.70 -24.87 -75.53
N GLU A 230 -42.49 -23.95 -76.47
CA GLU A 230 -41.77 -22.70 -76.20
C GLU A 230 -42.58 -21.79 -75.26
N LYS A 231 -43.90 -21.74 -75.42
CA LYS A 231 -44.80 -21.07 -74.48
C LYS A 231 -44.72 -21.68 -73.08
N ASP A 232 -44.82 -23.01 -72.97
CA ASP A 232 -44.74 -23.70 -71.68
C ASP A 232 -43.40 -23.42 -70.98
N HIS A 233 -42.30 -23.41 -71.74
CA HIS A 233 -40.97 -23.08 -71.22
C HIS A 233 -40.87 -21.63 -70.72
N LEU A 234 -41.47 -20.68 -71.43
CA LEU A 234 -41.52 -19.27 -71.00
C LEU A 234 -42.37 -19.11 -69.73
N ASP A 235 -43.50 -19.80 -69.63
CA ASP A 235 -44.36 -19.78 -68.44
C ASP A 235 -43.59 -20.32 -67.21
N ASP A 236 -42.85 -21.43 -67.37
CA ASP A 236 -41.99 -21.99 -66.31
C ASP A 236 -40.86 -21.02 -65.89
N LEU A 237 -40.24 -20.33 -66.86
CA LEU A 237 -39.18 -19.37 -66.59
C LEU A 237 -39.71 -18.13 -65.84
N CYS A 238 -40.91 -17.65 -66.20
CA CYS A 238 -41.60 -16.58 -65.48
C CYS A 238 -41.94 -16.99 -64.03
N ILE A 239 -42.40 -18.23 -63.80
CA ILE A 239 -42.67 -18.73 -62.44
C ILE A 239 -41.38 -18.80 -61.63
N SER A 240 -40.28 -19.28 -62.23
CA SER A 240 -38.97 -19.37 -61.57
C SER A 240 -38.44 -17.99 -61.18
N GLN A 241 -38.48 -17.03 -62.10
CA GLN A 241 -38.06 -15.64 -61.84
C GLN A 241 -38.91 -14.97 -60.76
N SER A 242 -40.23 -15.18 -60.77
CA SER A 242 -41.13 -14.64 -59.74
C SER A 242 -40.79 -15.19 -58.34
N LYS A 243 -40.50 -16.48 -58.22
CA LYS A 243 -40.04 -17.09 -56.96
C LYS A 243 -38.72 -16.47 -56.48
N GLU A 244 -37.78 -16.25 -57.39
CA GLU A 244 -36.49 -15.63 -57.07
C GLU A 244 -36.64 -14.17 -56.62
N ILE A 245 -37.46 -13.38 -57.32
CA ILE A 245 -37.77 -11.99 -56.94
C ILE A 245 -38.40 -11.93 -55.54
N ASN A 246 -39.34 -12.82 -55.23
CA ASN A 246 -39.97 -12.87 -53.91
C ASN A 246 -38.97 -13.22 -52.80
N LYS A 247 -38.03 -14.15 -53.07
CA LYS A 247 -36.95 -14.51 -52.14
C LYS A 247 -36.02 -13.33 -51.89
N LEU A 248 -35.60 -12.64 -52.95
CA LEU A 248 -34.74 -11.45 -52.83
C LEU A 248 -35.44 -10.31 -52.09
N THR A 249 -36.73 -10.08 -52.36
CA THR A 249 -37.53 -9.06 -51.67
C THR A 249 -37.63 -9.35 -50.16
N ALA A 250 -37.86 -10.61 -49.78
CA ALA A 250 -37.88 -11.02 -48.37
C ALA A 250 -36.51 -10.85 -47.69
N GLN A 251 -35.42 -11.16 -48.40
CA GLN A 251 -34.06 -10.93 -47.89
C GLN A 251 -33.77 -9.44 -47.71
N ASN A 252 -34.21 -8.60 -48.64
CA ASN A 252 -33.98 -7.16 -48.58
C ASN A 252 -34.72 -6.52 -47.40
N SER A 253 -35.97 -6.93 -47.13
CA SER A 253 -36.71 -6.51 -45.93
C SER A 253 -35.95 -6.84 -44.64
N LYS A 254 -35.43 -8.06 -44.52
CA LYS A 254 -34.64 -8.47 -43.34
C LYS A 254 -33.36 -7.66 -43.17
N LEU A 255 -32.68 -7.32 -44.27
CA LEU A 255 -31.49 -6.47 -44.24
C LEU A 255 -31.85 -5.05 -43.81
N GLN A 256 -32.97 -4.52 -44.28
CA GLN A 256 -33.44 -3.18 -43.90
C GLN A 256 -33.77 -3.09 -42.41
N ASP A 257 -34.40 -4.11 -41.83
CA ASP A 257 -34.65 -4.20 -40.38
C ASP A 257 -33.34 -4.30 -39.57
N ARG A 258 -32.35 -5.01 -40.10
CA ARG A 258 -31.03 -5.12 -39.44
C ARG A 258 -30.28 -3.79 -39.48
N VAL A 259 -30.38 -3.03 -40.57
CA VAL A 259 -29.79 -1.70 -40.71
C VAL A 259 -30.44 -0.71 -39.74
N SER A 260 -31.76 -0.71 -39.61
CA SER A 260 -32.45 0.18 -38.68
C SER A 260 -32.08 -0.12 -37.22
N PHE A 261 -31.99 -1.40 -36.85
CA PHE A 261 -31.49 -1.81 -35.53
C PHE A 261 -30.05 -1.34 -35.28
N LEU A 262 -29.12 -1.58 -36.19
CA LEU A 262 -27.72 -1.17 -36.04
C LEU A 262 -27.58 0.35 -35.91
N LYS A 263 -28.38 1.12 -36.66
CA LYS A 263 -28.42 2.57 -36.54
C LYS A 263 -28.84 3.01 -35.13
N SER A 264 -29.89 2.38 -34.57
CA SER A 264 -30.34 2.68 -33.20
C SER A 264 -29.32 2.34 -32.11
N GLN A 265 -28.45 1.34 -32.34
CA GLN A 265 -27.36 1.01 -31.43
C GLN A 265 -26.22 2.01 -31.55
N SER A 266 -25.84 2.39 -32.77
CA SER A 266 -24.80 3.40 -33.01
C SER A 266 -25.13 4.75 -32.37
N GLU A 267 -26.39 5.19 -32.45
CA GLU A 267 -26.84 6.44 -31.80
C GLU A 267 -26.72 6.40 -30.26
N ARG A 268 -26.71 5.20 -29.64
CA ARG A 268 -26.50 5.03 -28.20
C ARG A 268 -25.02 4.97 -27.80
N VAL A 269 -24.13 4.60 -28.71
CA VAL A 269 -22.69 4.47 -28.43
C VAL A 269 -22.05 5.85 -28.23
N ILE A 270 -22.40 6.84 -29.05
CA ILE A 270 -21.85 8.21 -28.97
C ILE A 270 -21.97 8.83 -27.56
N PRO A 271 -23.15 8.88 -26.91
CA PRO A 271 -23.26 9.44 -25.56
C PRO A 271 -22.57 8.59 -24.48
N LEU A 272 -22.33 7.30 -24.74
CA LEU A 272 -21.56 6.46 -23.83
C LEU A 272 -20.06 6.76 -23.94
N GLU A 273 -19.55 6.99 -25.15
CA GLU A 273 -18.16 7.42 -25.38
C GLU A 273 -17.87 8.75 -24.67
N ASP A 274 -18.77 9.74 -24.79
CA ASP A 274 -18.64 11.03 -24.09
C ASP A 274 -18.64 10.83 -22.56
N LYS A 275 -19.48 9.93 -22.04
CA LYS A 275 -19.55 9.63 -20.61
C LYS A 275 -18.29 8.92 -20.11
N VAL A 276 -17.73 8.00 -20.90
CA VAL A 276 -16.45 7.34 -20.58
C VAL A 276 -15.33 8.37 -20.52
N MET A 277 -15.26 9.28 -21.49
CA MET A 277 -14.26 10.35 -21.51
C MET A 277 -14.34 11.26 -20.26
N LEU A 278 -15.56 11.62 -19.82
CA LEU A 278 -15.75 12.40 -18.61
C LEU A 278 -15.29 11.65 -17.36
N LEU A 279 -15.62 10.36 -17.25
CA LEU A 279 -15.21 9.52 -16.13
C LEU A 279 -13.69 9.31 -16.10
N GLU A 280 -13.05 9.16 -17.25
CA GLU A 280 -11.59 9.08 -17.36
C GLU A 280 -10.92 10.38 -16.89
N TYR A 281 -11.49 11.54 -17.26
CA TYR A 281 -11.02 12.84 -16.77
C TYR A 281 -11.16 12.96 -15.25
N GLU A 282 -12.32 12.61 -14.69
CA GLU A 282 -12.54 12.61 -13.24
C GLU A 282 -11.59 11.66 -12.52
N ASN A 283 -11.38 10.45 -13.04
CA ASN A 283 -10.47 9.46 -12.46
C ASN A 283 -9.00 9.93 -12.48
N ALA A 284 -8.59 10.63 -13.54
CA ALA A 284 -7.27 11.26 -13.61
C ALA A 284 -7.11 12.37 -12.56
N GLN A 285 -8.16 13.16 -12.31
CA GLN A 285 -8.16 14.18 -11.23
C GLN A 285 -8.09 13.53 -9.85
N PHE A 286 -8.86 12.47 -9.61
CA PHE A 286 -8.80 11.72 -8.34
C PHE A 286 -7.42 11.12 -8.09
N SER A 287 -6.77 10.59 -9.12
CA SER A 287 -5.42 10.04 -9.03
C SER A 287 -4.38 11.13 -8.70
N LYS A 288 -4.48 12.32 -9.30
CA LYS A 288 -3.63 13.47 -8.95
C LYS A 288 -3.81 13.90 -7.49
N ASN A 289 -5.06 13.99 -7.03
CA ASN A 289 -5.37 14.36 -5.65
C ASN A 289 -4.86 13.31 -4.66
N LEU A 290 -4.98 12.02 -4.99
CA LEU A 290 -4.47 10.92 -4.18
C LEU A 290 -2.94 10.97 -4.04
N ILE A 291 -2.22 11.26 -5.13
CA ILE A 291 -0.75 11.42 -5.09
C ILE A 291 -0.36 12.65 -4.24
N ALA A 292 -1.07 13.76 -4.39
CA ALA A 292 -0.82 14.96 -3.60
C ALA A 292 -1.01 14.72 -2.08
N GLU A 293 -2.09 14.03 -1.69
CA GLU A 293 -2.32 13.68 -0.29
C GLU A 293 -1.34 12.62 0.22
N LYS A 294 -0.94 11.62 -0.58
CA LYS A 294 0.15 10.69 -0.21
C LYS A 294 1.46 11.42 0.07
N ASN A 295 1.83 12.38 -0.77
CA ASN A 295 3.04 13.18 -0.58
C ASN A 295 2.97 14.07 0.66
N LYS A 296 1.80 14.63 0.96
CA LYS A 296 1.56 15.40 2.18
C LYS A 296 1.62 14.51 3.42
N ASN A 297 1.07 13.30 3.35
CA ASN A 297 1.12 12.35 4.45
C ASN A 297 2.56 11.88 4.73
N ALA A 298 3.35 11.61 3.69
CA ALA A 298 4.77 11.27 3.83
C ALA A 298 5.58 12.41 4.51
N LYS A 299 5.29 13.67 4.17
CA LYS A 299 5.90 14.84 4.85
C LYS A 299 5.49 14.92 6.32
N ASN A 300 4.23 14.64 6.63
CA ASN A 300 3.75 14.62 8.01
C ASN A 300 4.40 13.48 8.81
N GLU A 301 4.53 12.28 8.23
CA GLU A 301 5.24 11.15 8.84
C GLU A 301 6.69 11.51 9.15
N ALA A 302 7.42 12.11 8.20
CA ALA A 302 8.79 12.57 8.44
C ALA A 302 8.87 13.60 9.59
N THR A 303 7.90 14.52 9.65
CA THR A 303 7.82 15.52 10.73
C THR A 303 7.54 14.86 12.09
N ILE A 304 6.66 13.86 12.13
CA ILE A 304 6.35 13.09 13.35
C ILE A 304 7.59 12.32 13.81
N SER A 305 8.32 11.68 12.90
CA SER A 305 9.57 10.98 13.24
C SER A 305 10.62 11.91 13.83
N GLU A 306 10.77 13.12 13.28
CA GLU A 306 11.67 14.14 13.82
C GLU A 306 11.25 14.58 15.23
N ILE A 307 9.97 14.84 15.46
CA ILE A 307 9.44 15.20 16.78
C ILE A 307 9.66 14.06 17.79
N MET A 308 9.46 12.80 17.38
CA MET A 308 9.70 11.64 18.24
C MET A 308 11.18 11.52 18.62
N PHE A 309 12.09 11.73 17.66
CA PHE A 309 13.53 11.72 17.91
C PHE A 309 13.93 12.81 18.93
N GLN A 310 13.45 14.05 18.73
CA GLN A 310 13.72 15.16 19.66
C GLN A 310 13.14 14.89 21.07
N ARG A 311 11.96 14.27 21.15
CA ARG A 311 11.36 13.87 22.42
C ARG A 311 12.23 12.84 23.14
N ASP A 312 12.73 11.83 22.45
CA ASP A 312 13.54 10.78 23.05
C ASP A 312 14.89 11.32 23.52
N GLU A 313 15.51 12.23 22.76
CA GLU A 313 16.71 12.94 23.20
C GLU A 313 16.45 13.79 24.47
N ALA A 314 15.32 14.49 24.52
CA ALA A 314 14.93 15.26 25.70
C ALA A 314 14.67 14.37 26.92
N LEU A 315 14.02 13.21 26.73
CA LEU A 315 13.80 12.23 27.80
C LEU A 315 15.13 11.68 28.34
N GLN A 316 16.09 11.36 27.49
CA GLN A 316 17.42 10.93 27.92
C GLN A 316 18.13 12.01 28.77
N LYS A 317 18.02 13.28 28.39
CA LYS A 317 18.56 14.40 29.19
C LYS A 317 17.88 14.52 30.55
N VAL A 318 16.56 14.33 30.61
CA VAL A 318 15.80 14.34 31.87
C VAL A 318 16.22 13.18 32.77
N ASP A 319 16.36 11.97 32.22
CA ASP A 319 16.79 10.80 33.01
C ASP A 319 18.19 11.03 33.60
N LEU A 320 19.12 11.57 32.81
CA LEU A 320 20.46 11.93 33.31
C LEU A 320 20.41 12.96 34.44
N LEU A 321 19.54 13.98 34.34
CA LEU A 321 19.36 14.98 35.40
C LEU A 321 18.72 14.39 36.65
N VAL A 322 17.81 13.43 36.51
CA VAL A 322 17.20 12.71 37.63
C VAL A 322 18.26 11.90 38.37
N ASP A 323 19.12 11.16 37.66
CA ASP A 323 20.22 10.40 38.25
C ASP A 323 21.19 11.32 39.04
N GLN A 324 21.52 12.48 38.47
CA GLN A 324 22.36 13.49 39.15
C GLN A 324 21.70 14.03 40.42
N LEU A 325 20.39 14.30 40.39
CA LEU A 325 19.63 14.76 41.55
C LEU A 325 19.55 13.68 42.64
N GLU A 326 19.34 12.41 42.27
CA GLU A 326 19.35 11.30 43.22
C GLU A 326 20.72 11.12 43.88
N HIS A 327 21.81 11.25 43.13
CA HIS A 327 23.17 11.23 43.68
C HIS A 327 23.36 12.34 44.72
N LEU A 328 23.03 13.59 44.36
CA LEU A 328 23.15 14.73 45.27
C LEU A 328 22.26 14.56 46.51
N HIS A 329 21.03 14.06 46.34
CA HIS A 329 20.14 13.79 47.46
C HIS A 329 20.75 12.78 48.45
N ASN A 330 21.32 11.69 47.95
CA ASN A 330 21.99 10.68 48.76
C ASN A 330 23.22 11.23 49.49
N GLU A 331 23.99 12.12 48.86
CA GLU A 331 25.11 12.80 49.53
C GLU A 331 24.65 13.72 50.65
N TYR A 332 23.58 14.47 50.41
CA TYR A 332 22.95 15.32 51.42
C TYR A 332 22.43 14.51 52.61
N GLU A 333 21.74 13.39 52.35
CA GLU A 333 21.21 12.53 53.41
C GLU A 333 22.34 11.93 54.27
N LYS A 334 23.45 11.52 53.64
CA LYS A 334 24.66 11.07 54.36
C LYS A 334 25.30 12.20 55.18
N ALA A 335 25.36 13.42 54.66
CA ALA A 335 25.89 14.57 55.38
C ALA A 335 25.01 14.93 56.59
N LEU A 336 23.70 14.88 56.42
CA LEU A 336 22.72 15.16 57.48
C LEU A 336 22.77 14.12 58.59
N LYS A 337 22.93 12.83 58.23
CA LYS A 337 23.14 11.75 59.20
C LYS A 337 24.43 11.94 60.01
N ARG A 338 25.55 12.25 59.34
CA ARG A 338 26.82 12.56 60.02
C ARG A 338 26.68 13.74 60.98
N GLY A 339 26.03 14.82 60.56
CA GLY A 339 25.79 15.98 61.41
C GLY A 339 24.91 15.67 62.63
N ASN A 340 23.89 14.81 62.47
CA ASN A 340 23.06 14.37 63.58
C ASN A 340 23.83 13.46 64.57
N ASP A 341 24.67 12.55 64.06
CA ASP A 341 25.50 11.68 64.88
C ASP A 341 26.52 12.51 65.70
N GLU A 342 27.16 13.50 65.08
CA GLU A 342 28.05 14.46 65.77
C GLU A 342 27.29 15.26 66.83
N LEU A 343 26.08 15.74 66.52
CA LEU A 343 25.26 16.48 67.48
C LEU A 343 24.87 15.62 68.69
N LEU A 344 24.50 14.36 68.46
CA LEU A 344 24.23 13.40 69.53
C LEU A 344 25.46 13.18 70.42
N MET A 345 26.65 13.04 69.81
CA MET A 345 27.91 12.92 70.55
C MET A 345 28.23 14.16 71.38
N HIS A 346 27.95 15.36 70.85
CA HIS A 346 28.11 16.62 71.59
C HIS A 346 27.10 16.76 72.72
N GLU A 347 25.82 16.41 72.52
CA GLU A 347 24.81 16.42 73.59
C GLU A 347 25.17 15.43 74.72
N GLN A 348 25.66 14.24 74.38
CA GLN A 348 26.15 13.28 75.37
C GLN A 348 27.34 13.83 76.14
N SER A 349 28.30 14.45 75.45
CA SER A 349 29.45 15.10 76.08
C SER A 349 29.02 16.22 77.02
N ARG A 350 28.06 17.07 76.61
CA ARG A 350 27.48 18.14 77.44
C ARG A 350 26.77 17.58 78.68
N LYS A 351 25.99 16.49 78.55
CA LYS A 351 25.35 15.82 79.70
C LYS A 351 26.38 15.30 80.70
N ARG A 352 27.48 14.70 80.24
CA ARG A 352 28.59 14.26 81.11
C ARG A 352 29.25 15.45 81.81
N LEU A 353 29.42 16.56 81.09
CA LEU A 353 30.02 17.78 81.62
C LEU A 353 29.15 18.40 82.73
N LEU A 354 27.84 18.56 82.49
CA LEU A 354 26.87 19.02 83.50
C LEU A 354 26.81 18.08 84.71
N ALA A 355 26.83 16.76 84.50
CA ALA A 355 26.87 15.80 85.60
C ALA A 355 28.17 15.92 86.41
N SER A 356 29.30 16.18 85.74
CA SER A 356 30.56 16.46 86.43
C SER A 356 30.48 17.77 87.23
N GLU A 357 29.97 18.87 86.66
CA GLU A 357 29.80 20.15 87.35
C GLU A 357 28.91 20.02 88.59
N GLN A 358 27.79 19.30 88.49
CA GLN A 358 26.93 19.03 89.64
C GLN A 358 27.68 18.26 90.73
N LYS A 359 28.44 17.23 90.34
CA LYS A 359 29.27 16.45 91.28
C LYS A 359 30.30 17.34 91.98
N TRP A 360 31.06 18.12 91.22
CA TRP A 360 32.04 19.07 91.77
C TRP A 360 31.39 20.12 92.67
N SER A 361 30.22 20.65 92.29
CA SER A 361 29.46 21.58 93.12
C SER A 361 29.05 20.94 94.46
N THR A 362 28.55 19.70 94.43
CA THR A 362 28.20 18.98 95.67
C THR A 362 29.42 18.67 96.54
N GLU A 363 30.56 18.32 95.93
CA GLU A 363 31.81 18.09 96.65
C GLU A 363 32.37 19.39 97.25
N PHE A 364 32.27 20.50 96.52
CA PHE A 364 32.65 21.84 96.99
C PHE A 364 31.79 22.26 98.19
N PHE A 365 30.46 22.17 98.10
CA PHE A 365 29.58 22.51 99.22
C PHE A 365 29.78 21.58 100.43
N ALA A 366 30.08 20.29 100.21
CA ALA A 366 30.41 19.37 101.28
C ALA A 366 31.74 19.72 101.98
N LEU A 367 32.74 20.19 101.22
CA LEU A 367 33.98 20.70 101.78
C LEU A 367 33.77 22.00 102.54
N GLU A 368 32.99 22.93 101.99
CA GLU A 368 32.65 24.21 102.65
C GLU A 368 31.89 23.97 103.96
N ALA A 369 30.95 23.02 103.99
CA ALA A 369 30.26 22.61 105.20
C ALA A 369 31.22 22.03 106.24
N LYS A 370 32.13 21.12 105.86
CA LYS A 370 33.18 20.59 106.76
C LYS A 370 34.09 21.70 107.29
N LEU A 371 34.42 22.68 106.46
CA LEU A 371 35.24 23.82 106.85
C LEU A 371 34.50 24.72 107.86
N SER A 372 33.21 24.96 107.65
CA SER A 372 32.36 25.69 108.59
C SER A 372 32.15 24.94 109.91
N GLU A 373 32.00 23.62 109.88
CA GLU A 373 31.98 22.77 111.08
C GLU A 373 33.31 22.84 111.83
N ALA A 374 34.45 22.78 111.13
CA ALA A 374 35.76 22.94 111.74
C ALA A 374 35.95 24.33 112.37
N TYR A 375 35.50 25.40 111.71
CA TYR A 375 35.53 26.77 112.26
C TYR A 375 34.65 26.90 113.50
N THR A 376 33.41 26.39 113.49
CA THR A 376 32.53 26.43 114.67
C THR A 376 33.05 25.56 115.83
N ALA A 377 33.71 24.43 115.54
CA ALA A 377 34.40 23.64 116.54
C ALA A 377 35.59 24.40 117.15
N LEU A 378 36.38 25.10 116.33
CA LEU A 378 37.47 25.98 116.78
C LEU A 378 36.97 27.15 117.63
N GLU A 379 35.84 27.77 117.27
CA GLU A 379 35.19 28.83 118.04
C GLU A 379 34.77 28.32 119.43
N LYS A 380 34.11 27.15 119.50
CA LYS A 380 33.74 26.49 120.75
C LYS A 380 34.95 26.09 121.59
N GLU A 381 36.04 25.65 120.96
CA GLU A 381 37.28 25.29 121.67
C GLU A 381 38.00 26.53 122.20
N ARG A 382 37.96 27.66 121.47
CA ARG A 382 38.44 28.97 121.96
C ARG A 382 37.61 29.46 123.14
N GLU A 383 36.29 29.33 123.08
CA GLU A 383 35.41 29.66 124.20
C GLU A 383 35.70 28.77 125.42
N MET A 384 35.91 27.46 125.24
CA MET A 384 36.30 26.54 126.32
C MET A 384 37.71 26.80 126.88
N LYS A 385 38.68 27.20 126.05
CA LYS A 385 40.06 27.53 126.47
C LYS A 385 40.19 28.94 127.07
N SER A 386 39.21 29.83 126.87
CA SER A 386 39.15 31.13 127.56
C SER A 386 38.74 31.01 129.05
N GLY A 387 38.19 29.86 129.46
CA GLY A 387 37.74 29.60 130.83
C GLY A 387 38.72 28.84 131.73
N LYS A 388 39.83 28.31 131.20
CA LYS A 388 40.88 27.64 131.99
C LYS A 388 42.25 27.97 131.43
N ALA A 389 42.86 28.98 132.04
CA ALA A 389 44.30 29.20 131.94
C ALA A 389 45.05 27.98 132.50
N GLU A 390 46.22 27.73 131.91
CA GLU A 390 47.21 26.69 132.25
C GLU A 390 46.97 25.29 131.67
N LEU A 391 47.42 25.10 130.41
CA LEU A 391 47.98 23.82 129.95
C LEU A 391 48.97 24.03 128.79
N LYS A 392 50.18 23.52 129.05
CA LYS A 392 51.43 23.30 128.29
C LYS A 392 51.56 23.86 126.85
N GLU A 393 52.59 24.68 126.68
CA GLU A 393 53.08 25.28 125.42
C GLU A 393 53.53 24.28 124.33
N TYR A 394 53.75 23.00 124.64
CA TYR A 394 54.35 22.04 123.70
C TYR A 394 53.37 21.35 122.73
N GLU A 395 52.05 21.39 122.97
CA GLU A 395 51.04 20.78 122.08
C GLU A 395 50.35 21.80 121.16
N LYS A 396 50.58 23.11 121.38
CA LYS A 396 50.04 24.17 120.53
C LYS A 396 50.75 24.25 119.20
N ASP A 397 52.07 24.07 119.15
CA ASP A 397 52.83 24.26 117.91
C ASP A 397 52.57 23.16 116.87
N ASP A 398 52.46 21.89 117.30
CA ASP A 398 52.14 20.77 116.40
C ASP A 398 50.70 20.84 115.86
N HIS A 399 49.74 21.27 116.69
CA HIS A 399 48.35 21.45 116.23
C HIS A 399 48.18 22.65 115.31
N THR A 400 48.89 23.75 115.56
CA THR A 400 48.85 24.94 114.68
C THR A 400 49.54 24.65 113.35
N PHE A 401 50.61 23.85 113.35
CA PHE A 401 51.27 23.37 112.13
C PHE A 401 50.36 22.45 111.30
N PHE A 402 49.69 21.48 111.93
CA PHE A 402 48.75 20.58 111.23
C PHE A 402 47.56 21.34 110.64
N LEU A 403 47.02 22.33 111.36
CA LEU A 403 45.91 23.18 110.89
C LEU A 403 46.34 24.10 109.74
N ASN A 404 47.52 24.71 109.80
CA ASN A 404 48.04 25.52 108.69
C ASN A 404 48.29 24.66 107.45
N GLN A 405 48.78 23.43 107.63
CA GLN A 405 48.95 22.47 106.52
C GLN A 405 47.60 22.04 105.91
N CYS A 406 46.55 21.87 106.72
CA CYS A 406 45.20 21.60 106.21
C CYS A 406 44.61 22.80 105.46
N LEU A 407 44.82 24.03 105.95
CA LEU A 407 44.38 25.27 105.31
C LEU A 407 45.11 25.53 103.98
N GLU A 408 46.44 25.38 103.94
CA GLU A 408 47.20 25.48 102.69
C GLU A 408 46.72 24.46 101.66
N LYS A 409 46.48 23.22 102.10
CA LYS A 409 46.02 22.15 101.20
C LYS A 409 44.60 22.42 100.67
N THR A 410 43.71 22.99 101.49
CA THR A 410 42.36 23.37 101.03
C THR A 410 42.37 24.62 100.15
N GLU A 411 43.27 25.57 100.38
CA GLU A 411 43.47 26.70 99.45
C GLU A 411 44.04 26.26 98.11
N ASP A 412 45.00 25.34 98.10
CA ASP A 412 45.57 24.78 96.87
C ASP A 412 44.51 23.98 96.09
N ASP A 413 43.70 23.17 96.78
CA ASP A 413 42.58 22.45 96.15
C ASP A 413 41.53 23.43 95.58
N LYS A 414 41.26 24.54 96.27
CA LYS A 414 40.36 25.61 95.78
C LYS A 414 40.93 26.33 94.56
N ARG A 415 42.23 26.64 94.54
CA ARG A 415 42.91 27.25 93.39
C ARG A 415 42.90 26.31 92.19
N LYS A 416 43.11 25.01 92.41
CA LYS A 416 43.06 23.99 91.37
C LYS A 416 41.66 23.86 90.76
N LEU A 417 40.63 23.87 91.61
CA LEU A 417 39.22 23.91 91.20
C LEU A 417 38.86 25.16 90.38
N GLN A 418 39.36 26.34 90.78
CA GLN A 418 39.18 27.57 90.00
C GLN A 418 39.88 27.51 88.64
N LEU A 419 41.07 26.91 88.56
CA LEU A 419 41.79 26.72 87.30
C LEU A 419 41.01 25.79 86.35
N ASP A 420 40.46 24.70 86.88
CA ASP A 420 39.65 23.74 86.11
C ASP A 420 38.33 24.37 85.62
N LEU A 421 37.71 25.26 86.41
CA LEU A 421 36.52 26.03 86.00
C LEU A 421 36.82 26.99 84.84
N VAL A 422 37.96 27.69 84.87
CA VAL A 422 38.38 28.55 83.74
C VAL A 422 38.61 27.72 82.48
N GLY A 423 39.18 26.52 82.61
CA GLY A 423 39.33 25.60 81.48
C GLY A 423 37.99 25.14 80.88
N LYS A 424 36.93 25.02 81.69
CA LYS A 424 35.57 24.68 81.25
C LYS A 424 34.89 25.85 80.54
N ASP A 425 35.09 27.08 80.99
CA ASP A 425 34.57 28.28 80.31
C ASP A 425 35.18 28.50 78.92
N GLU A 426 36.46 28.16 78.75
CA GLU A 426 37.10 28.12 77.43
C GLU A 426 36.48 27.04 76.52
N GLU A 427 36.14 25.88 77.07
CA GLU A 427 35.48 24.79 76.34
C GLU A 427 34.05 25.17 75.90
N ILE A 428 33.30 25.87 76.76
CA ILE A 428 31.99 26.45 76.44
C ILE A 428 32.10 27.52 75.33
N SER A 429 33.12 28.37 75.38
CA SER A 429 33.36 29.38 74.35
C SER A 429 33.65 28.74 72.98
N ARG A 430 34.45 27.67 72.94
CA ARG A 430 34.69 26.90 71.70
C ARG A 430 33.42 26.24 71.15
N LEU A 431 32.55 25.72 72.02
CA LEU A 431 31.26 25.16 71.61
C LEU A 431 30.33 26.21 71.02
N ASN A 432 30.32 27.43 71.56
CA ASN A 432 29.53 28.54 71.01
C ASN A 432 30.03 28.99 69.63
N GLU A 433 31.34 29.05 69.40
CA GLU A 433 31.91 29.31 68.07
C GLU A 433 31.50 28.25 67.03
N LEU A 434 31.42 26.97 67.42
CA LEU A 434 30.96 25.90 66.54
C LEU A 434 29.47 26.02 66.19
N ILE A 435 28.64 26.45 67.14
CA ILE A 435 27.22 26.73 66.90
C ILE A 435 27.05 27.90 65.91
N GLU A 436 27.88 28.93 66.03
CA GLU A 436 27.84 30.07 65.10
C GLU A 436 28.30 29.67 63.68
N LYS A 437 29.34 28.82 63.57
CA LYS A 437 29.75 28.22 62.29
C LYS A 437 28.64 27.37 61.66
N ARG A 438 27.87 26.63 62.47
CA ARG A 438 26.68 25.89 62.02
C ARG A 438 25.59 26.81 61.46
N GLY A 439 25.35 27.95 62.12
CA GLY A 439 24.42 28.97 61.63
C GLY A 439 24.77 29.46 60.22
N LYS A 440 26.07 29.66 59.95
CA LYS A 440 26.57 30.04 58.61
C LYS A 440 26.39 28.92 57.58
N ILE A 441 26.74 27.67 57.91
CA ILE A 441 26.57 26.53 56.98
C ILE A 441 25.09 26.32 56.60
N ILE A 442 24.17 26.45 57.57
CA ILE A 442 22.73 26.35 57.28
C ILE A 442 22.27 27.50 56.38
N ALA A 443 22.75 28.72 56.63
CA ALA A 443 22.44 29.86 55.77
C ALA A 443 22.96 29.67 54.34
N ASP A 444 24.17 29.11 54.16
CA ASP A 444 24.78 28.85 52.86
C ASP A 444 24.07 27.72 52.09
N LEU A 445 23.48 26.73 52.78
CA LEU A 445 22.76 25.60 52.16
C LEU A 445 21.30 25.92 51.80
N THR A 446 20.72 26.95 52.41
CA THR A 446 19.31 27.35 52.19
C THR A 446 19.01 27.74 50.73
N PRO A 447 19.87 28.49 50.01
CA PRO A 447 19.70 28.79 48.58
C PRO A 447 19.67 27.53 47.71
N TYR A 448 20.56 26.57 47.95
CA TYR A 448 20.64 25.30 47.20
C TYR A 448 19.36 24.46 47.35
N MET A 449 18.79 24.40 48.56
CA MET A 449 17.50 23.76 48.79
C MET A 449 16.36 24.42 48.02
N SER A 450 16.38 25.76 47.92
CA SER A 450 15.39 26.52 47.16
C SER A 450 15.49 26.22 45.66
N GLU A 451 16.70 26.11 45.13
CA GLU A 451 16.99 25.78 43.73
C GLU A 451 16.59 24.33 43.38
N CYS A 452 16.90 23.36 44.24
CA CYS A 452 16.42 21.97 44.10
C CYS A 452 14.88 21.87 44.10
N MET A 453 14.19 22.65 44.96
CA MET A 453 12.73 22.68 44.99
C MET A 453 12.13 23.35 43.76
N LYS A 454 12.85 24.29 43.13
CA LYS A 454 12.44 24.94 41.88
C LYS A 454 12.58 23.98 40.69
N LEU A 455 13.73 23.30 40.55
CA LEU A 455 13.98 22.30 39.51
C LEU A 455 12.99 21.13 39.59
N LYS A 456 12.67 20.65 40.81
CA LYS A 456 11.66 19.60 41.00
C LYS A 456 10.27 20.01 40.53
N ARG A 457 9.92 21.29 40.65
CA ARG A 457 8.64 21.85 40.19
C ARG A 457 8.59 21.95 38.68
N GLU A 458 9.66 22.46 38.07
CA GLU A 458 9.81 22.56 36.60
C GLU A 458 9.74 21.16 35.95
N VAL A 459 10.46 20.15 36.47
CA VAL A 459 10.39 18.76 35.98
C VAL A 459 8.99 18.15 36.12
N GLY A 460 8.28 18.48 37.20
CA GLY A 460 6.89 18.06 37.41
C GLY A 460 5.93 18.67 36.40
N GLU A 461 6.08 19.95 36.08
CA GLU A 461 5.29 20.66 35.08
C GLU A 461 5.55 20.12 33.66
N TYR A 462 6.80 19.84 33.29
CA TYR A 462 7.14 19.20 32.01
C TYR A 462 6.50 17.81 31.84
N LYS A 463 6.48 16.98 32.89
CA LYS A 463 5.80 15.67 32.86
C LYS A 463 4.28 15.79 32.72
N LEU A 464 3.68 16.84 33.27
CA LEU A 464 2.25 17.09 33.16
C LEU A 464 1.87 17.59 31.76
N ASP A 465 2.62 18.55 31.21
CA ASP A 465 2.40 19.09 29.87
C ASP A 465 2.61 18.05 28.77
N SER A 466 3.60 17.16 28.93
CA SER A 466 3.82 16.03 28.01
C SER A 466 2.63 15.06 28.01
N LYS A 467 2.06 14.75 29.19
CA LYS A 467 0.86 13.90 29.30
C LYS A 467 -0.39 14.57 28.73
N ILE A 468 -0.55 15.88 28.94
CA ILE A 468 -1.67 16.66 28.39
C ILE A 468 -1.57 16.78 26.86
N GLN A 469 -0.38 17.00 26.31
CA GLN A 469 -0.17 17.00 24.85
C GLN A 469 -0.43 15.62 24.24
N SER A 470 0.04 14.55 24.88
CA SER A 470 -0.22 13.18 24.43
C SER A 470 -1.72 12.85 24.47
N ALA A 471 -2.43 13.29 25.50
CA ALA A 471 -3.89 13.13 25.61
C ALA A 471 -4.66 13.97 24.56
N ARG A 472 -4.19 15.17 24.23
CA ARG A 472 -4.79 16.02 23.18
C ARG A 472 -4.57 15.44 21.77
N LEU A 473 -3.38 14.89 21.49
CA LEU A 473 -3.08 14.19 20.23
C LEU A 473 -3.93 12.92 20.08
N PHE A 474 -4.08 12.14 21.15
CA PHE A 474 -4.96 10.98 21.16
C PHE A 474 -6.42 11.37 20.89
N ASN A 475 -6.93 12.43 21.54
CA ASN A 475 -8.30 12.88 21.39
C ASN A 475 -8.59 13.47 19.99
N LYS A 476 -7.61 14.15 19.38
CA LYS A 476 -7.71 14.67 18.01
C LYS A 476 -7.72 13.54 16.98
N ASN A 477 -6.87 12.53 17.14
CA ASN A 477 -6.85 11.36 16.27
C ASN A 477 -8.15 10.54 16.37
N THR A 478 -8.74 10.43 17.57
CA THR A 478 -10.06 9.79 17.71
C THR A 478 -11.18 10.62 17.09
N GLN A 479 -11.18 11.95 17.25
CA GLN A 479 -12.17 12.80 16.58
C GLN A 479 -12.06 12.70 15.05
N ASP A 480 -10.85 12.71 14.48
CA ASP A 480 -10.65 12.56 13.05
C ASP A 480 -11.04 11.16 12.54
N PHE A 481 -10.88 10.12 13.36
CA PHE A 481 -11.34 8.76 13.06
C PHE A 481 -12.88 8.63 13.04
N PHE A 482 -13.57 9.27 14.00
CA PHE A 482 -15.03 9.29 14.04
C PHE A 482 -15.64 10.16 12.92
N PHE A 483 -15.05 11.31 12.61
CA PHE A 483 -15.50 12.17 11.51
C PHE A 483 -15.30 11.54 10.13
N ASN A 484 -14.27 10.71 9.94
CA ASN A 484 -14.06 9.97 8.69
C ASN A 484 -15.02 8.77 8.55
N ASN A 485 -15.35 8.08 9.64
CA ASN A 485 -16.34 7.00 9.64
C ASN A 485 -17.76 7.51 9.36
N ASP A 486 -18.15 8.69 9.86
CA ASP A 486 -19.46 9.27 9.56
C ASP A 486 -19.59 9.70 8.09
N LYS A 487 -18.49 10.09 7.44
CA LYS A 487 -18.47 10.37 5.99
C LYS A 487 -18.55 9.09 5.15
N LEU A 488 -17.87 8.01 5.58
CA LEU A 488 -17.96 6.69 4.94
C LEU A 488 -19.37 6.09 5.08
N ASN A 489 -19.98 6.18 6.25
CA ASN A 489 -21.36 5.73 6.48
C ASN A 489 -22.39 6.53 5.69
N LYS A 490 -22.16 7.84 5.49
CA LYS A 490 -23.00 8.67 4.61
C LYS A 490 -22.89 8.27 3.14
N ILE A 491 -21.71 7.88 2.67
CA ILE A 491 -21.49 7.39 1.29
C ILE A 491 -22.14 6.02 1.09
N GLU A 492 -22.07 5.12 2.08
CA GLU A 492 -22.78 3.83 2.02
C GLU A 492 -24.31 3.96 2.06
N SER A 493 -24.84 5.00 2.74
CA SER A 493 -26.29 5.26 2.79
C SER A 493 -26.87 5.85 1.49
N LEU A 494 -26.04 6.44 0.62
CA LEU A 494 -26.47 7.05 -0.64
C LEU A 494 -26.43 6.09 -1.84
N ASN A 495 -25.84 4.90 -1.69
CA ASN A 495 -25.72 3.88 -2.74
C ASN A 495 -26.70 2.70 -2.62
N ARG A 496 -27.76 2.83 -1.82
CA ARG A 496 -28.85 1.83 -1.76
C ARG A 496 -30.10 2.34 -2.47
N GLU A 497 -30.17 2.13 -3.78
CA GLU A 497 -31.46 2.09 -4.47
C GLU A 497 -32.25 0.82 -4.07
N PRO A 498 -33.59 0.89 -3.98
CA PRO A 498 -34.41 -0.22 -3.53
C PRO A 498 -34.64 -1.22 -4.67
N VAL A 499 -34.01 -2.39 -4.58
CA VAL A 499 -34.37 -3.54 -5.42
C VAL A 499 -35.68 -4.13 -4.90
N PHE A 500 -36.78 -3.81 -5.58
CA PHE A 500 -38.03 -4.55 -5.48
C PHE A 500 -37.85 -5.96 -6.06
N LEU A 501 -37.91 -7.00 -5.23
CA LEU A 501 -38.15 -8.36 -5.68
C LEU A 501 -39.30 -8.99 -4.89
N PHE A 502 -40.41 -9.18 -5.60
CA PHE A 502 -41.51 -10.06 -5.25
C PHE A 502 -41.02 -11.52 -5.21
N GLY A 503 -41.42 -12.30 -4.19
CA GLY A 503 -41.59 -13.76 -4.36
C GLY A 503 -41.23 -14.69 -3.21
N LYS A 504 -42.21 -14.89 -2.31
CA LYS A 504 -42.54 -16.10 -1.51
C LYS A 504 -41.62 -16.58 -0.36
N PRO A 505 -42.23 -17.09 0.75
CA PRO A 505 -41.53 -17.48 1.97
C PRO A 505 -41.23 -18.98 2.02
N ILE A 506 -40.11 -19.37 2.63
CA ILE A 506 -39.87 -20.73 3.11
C ILE A 506 -39.30 -20.67 4.53
N ASN A 507 -39.81 -21.60 5.33
CA ASN A 507 -39.77 -21.74 6.77
C ASN A 507 -38.39 -21.92 7.44
N SER A 508 -38.35 -21.46 8.69
CA SER A 508 -37.66 -21.96 9.89
C SER A 508 -36.73 -23.19 9.78
N ALA A 509 -35.54 -23.10 10.38
CA ALA A 509 -35.24 -23.67 11.71
C ALA A 509 -33.72 -23.79 11.96
N ASN A 510 -33.34 -23.50 13.22
CA ASN A 510 -32.19 -24.04 13.98
C ASN A 510 -30.76 -23.65 13.56
N VAL A 511 -29.76 -23.49 14.44
CA VAL A 511 -29.62 -23.50 15.90
C VAL A 511 -28.16 -23.05 16.20
N ASP A 512 -28.00 -22.34 17.31
CA ASP A 512 -26.83 -22.17 18.20
C ASP A 512 -25.43 -21.77 17.69
N GLY A 513 -24.91 -20.73 18.35
CA GLY A 513 -23.50 -20.38 18.39
C GLY A 513 -23.22 -19.21 19.34
N LYS A 514 -23.36 -19.45 20.65
CA LYS A 514 -23.05 -18.52 21.75
C LYS A 514 -21.64 -17.91 21.63
N SER A 515 -21.50 -16.62 21.90
CA SER A 515 -20.53 -16.15 22.90
C SER A 515 -20.91 -14.76 23.42
N GLN A 516 -21.11 -14.71 24.73
CA GLN A 516 -21.38 -13.52 25.51
C GLN A 516 -20.10 -12.70 25.66
N SER A 517 -20.18 -11.39 25.47
CA SER A 517 -19.33 -10.47 26.24
C SER A 517 -20.21 -9.36 26.80
N LYS A 518 -20.14 -9.22 28.13
CA LYS A 518 -20.83 -8.22 28.92
C LYS A 518 -20.18 -6.86 28.66
N GLY A 519 -20.90 -5.95 28.02
CA GLY A 519 -20.58 -4.53 28.01
C GLY A 519 -21.27 -3.84 29.18
N ILE A 520 -20.47 -3.41 30.16
CA ILE A 520 -20.89 -2.48 31.22
C ILE A 520 -21.05 -1.11 30.57
N PHE A 521 -22.26 -0.58 30.53
CA PHE A 521 -22.50 0.83 30.24
C PHE A 521 -22.18 1.65 31.51
N VAL A 522 -21.23 2.56 31.40
CA VAL A 522 -21.09 3.71 32.29
C VAL A 522 -21.50 4.91 31.47
N ASP A 523 -22.57 5.58 31.90
CA ASP A 523 -22.99 6.88 31.38
C ASP A 523 -21.91 7.92 31.65
N ILE A 524 -21.45 8.60 30.58
CA ILE A 524 -20.99 10.00 30.59
C ILE A 524 -21.51 10.67 29.33
#